data_AF-A0A2N0QUR3-F1
#
_entry.id   AF-A0A2N0QUR3-F1
#
_cell.length_a   1.000
_cell.length_b   1.000
_cell.length_c   1.000
_cell.angle_alpha   90.00
_cell.angle_beta   90.00
_cell.angle_gamma   90.00
#
_symmetry.space_group_name_H-M   'P 1'
#
loop_
_entity.id
_entity.type
_entity.pdbx_description
1 polymer ?
#
loop_
_entity_poly.entity_id
_entity_poly.type
_entity_poly.pdbx_seq_one_letter_code
_entity_poly.pdbx_strand_id
1 'polypeptide(L)'
;MVFCFVIGNSVDTPSSDIDANKLRLWRVNIPWDSGDKLGKLELLRTRSSNEDIIIQELGGELLYPNMDIGNIFTQDSKDIQIIVQLPSLPATTGKRKMVEDEEDEFQAKKEKLKRIRFHIPAGILRGSLEMHQQDEEKFRNLVNSLPNINIQDKVFKIPRLPGNNKDTYIYNRECYKYLCNFILEDTKFRRYLITGNPGIGKTFFGRLMLIELLKRNKSVLLDCETFTVWIHPTGEIYTVVNKTLYRQMAEQPNVWCIIDRKKDQVGHDFSNGKLIMVSSPKKAIVRDFAKQWCKSLYMPTWNENELEECWNNLYRKSGKFTLKSVKDKFKLCGGIAQWIFNDNQSLSDIDSVIKQALISVELNMLYNQAKDFSDDEYTYKLIHINTNIKRTDEAEPYTEFFYFFASDNVAKRCLKKFKKNYKERLCSFIESTKNIPEMRSLYEQLFELVSHEILCQEGVFPVRKLTDDSKLEPEITITLESLKEIFFNNFSDIKENIR
;
A
#
# COMPACT_ATOMS: atom_id res chain seq x y z
N MET A 1 -27.80 7.56 -23.71
CA MET A 1 -26.91 6.53 -23.15
C MET A 1 -27.58 5.18 -23.36
N VAL A 2 -26.95 4.23 -24.04
CA VAL A 2 -27.56 2.94 -24.38
C VAL A 2 -26.78 1.84 -23.65
N PHE A 3 -27.48 1.04 -22.87
CA PHE A 3 -26.91 -0.09 -22.13
C PHE A 3 -27.23 -1.39 -22.84
N CYS A 4 -26.25 -2.29 -22.91
CA CYS A 4 -26.42 -3.62 -23.50
C CYS A 4 -26.13 -4.71 -22.46
N PHE A 5 -27.06 -5.65 -22.29
CA PHE A 5 -26.97 -6.71 -21.27
C PHE A 5 -26.84 -8.08 -21.90
N VAL A 6 -25.92 -8.90 -21.39
CA VAL A 6 -25.74 -10.30 -21.79
C VAL A 6 -26.25 -11.21 -20.68
N ILE A 7 -27.29 -12.00 -20.96
CA ILE A 7 -27.83 -13.02 -20.06
C ILE A 7 -27.47 -14.41 -20.59
N GLY A 8 -26.80 -15.21 -19.77
CA GLY A 8 -26.54 -16.62 -20.09
C GLY A 8 -27.69 -17.51 -19.62
N ASN A 9 -28.33 -18.22 -20.55
CA ASN A 9 -29.35 -19.20 -20.20
C ASN A 9 -28.72 -20.57 -19.87
N SER A 10 -28.64 -20.89 -18.59
CA SER A 10 -28.81 -22.26 -18.07
C SER A 10 -28.78 -22.26 -16.55
N VAL A 11 -29.83 -22.80 -15.96
CA VAL A 11 -29.92 -23.02 -14.51
C VAL A 11 -28.96 -24.13 -14.04
N ASP A 12 -28.30 -24.87 -14.95
CA ASP A 12 -27.60 -26.11 -14.61
C ASP A 12 -26.19 -26.32 -15.25
N THR A 13 -25.45 -25.29 -15.64
CA THR A 13 -24.05 -25.49 -16.12
C THR A 13 -23.01 -24.66 -15.37
N PRO A 14 -21.86 -25.26 -14.97
CA PRO A 14 -20.74 -24.53 -14.37
C PRO A 14 -20.29 -23.38 -15.27
N SER A 15 -19.83 -22.28 -14.66
CA SER A 15 -19.57 -20.97 -15.29
C SER A 15 -18.44 -20.92 -16.34
N SER A 16 -17.96 -22.05 -16.85
CA SER A 16 -16.84 -22.11 -17.79
C SER A 16 -17.18 -22.57 -19.21
N ASP A 17 -18.44 -22.91 -19.54
CA ASP A 17 -18.83 -23.43 -20.87
C ASP A 17 -20.21 -22.94 -21.34
N ILE A 18 -20.47 -21.62 -21.31
CA ILE A 18 -21.67 -21.06 -21.94
C ILE A 18 -21.38 -20.80 -23.42
N ASP A 19 -21.93 -21.64 -24.30
CA ASP A 19 -21.88 -21.43 -25.75
C ASP A 19 -22.44 -20.04 -26.10
N ALA A 20 -21.72 -19.29 -26.94
CA ALA A 20 -22.09 -17.94 -27.36
C ALA A 20 -23.51 -17.87 -27.95
N ASN A 21 -23.98 -18.97 -28.57
CA ASN A 21 -25.33 -19.07 -29.12
C ASN A 21 -26.45 -19.13 -28.06
N LYS A 22 -26.10 -19.35 -26.78
CA LYS A 22 -27.03 -19.36 -25.64
C LYS A 22 -27.08 -18.04 -24.88
N LEU A 23 -26.26 -17.07 -25.28
CA LEU A 23 -26.27 -15.72 -24.73
C LEU A 23 -27.38 -14.90 -25.39
N ARG A 24 -28.20 -14.24 -24.58
CA ARG A 24 -29.21 -13.29 -25.06
C ARG A 24 -28.76 -11.88 -24.76
N LEU A 25 -28.79 -11.02 -25.77
CA LEU A 25 -28.38 -9.62 -25.68
C LEU A 25 -29.61 -8.72 -25.63
N TRP A 26 -29.67 -7.80 -24.66
CA TRP A 26 -30.80 -6.86 -24.49
C TRP A 26 -30.31 -5.42 -24.53
N ARG A 27 -31.02 -4.57 -25.28
CA ARG A 27 -30.81 -3.12 -25.33
C ARG A 27 -31.75 -2.43 -24.34
N VAL A 28 -31.21 -1.54 -23.53
CA VAL A 28 -31.97 -0.74 -22.55
C VAL A 28 -31.54 0.72 -22.62
N ASN A 29 -32.48 1.65 -22.48
CA ASN A 29 -32.19 3.08 -22.40
C ASN A 29 -32.44 3.59 -20.98
N ILE A 30 -31.37 3.90 -20.24
CA ILE A 30 -31.45 4.44 -18.88
C ILE A 30 -31.11 5.95 -18.94
N PRO A 31 -32.08 6.85 -18.73
CA PRO A 31 -31.84 8.30 -18.72
C PRO A 31 -30.85 8.69 -17.62
N TRP A 32 -29.90 9.57 -17.93
CA TRP A 32 -28.83 9.96 -17.00
C TRP A 32 -29.32 10.83 -15.83
N ASP A 33 -30.41 11.60 -16.03
CA ASP A 33 -30.88 12.65 -15.10
C ASP A 33 -32.03 12.23 -14.17
N SER A 34 -32.50 10.98 -14.23
CA SER A 34 -33.46 10.51 -13.21
C SER A 34 -32.72 10.13 -11.93
N GLY A 35 -33.09 10.71 -10.79
CA GLY A 35 -32.56 10.35 -9.46
C GLY A 35 -32.72 8.86 -9.08
N ASP A 36 -33.47 8.12 -9.88
CA ASP A 36 -33.73 6.68 -9.81
C ASP A 36 -32.62 5.79 -10.42
N LYS A 37 -31.57 6.40 -11.00
CA LYS A 37 -30.47 5.71 -11.69
C LYS A 37 -29.74 4.69 -10.81
N LEU A 38 -29.39 5.09 -9.59
CA LEU A 38 -28.70 4.21 -8.62
C LEU A 38 -29.61 3.05 -8.22
N GLY A 39 -30.89 3.33 -7.97
CA GLY A 39 -31.90 2.30 -7.66
C GLY A 39 -32.03 1.26 -8.76
N LYS A 40 -32.20 1.68 -10.02
CA LYS A 40 -32.34 0.75 -11.17
C LYS A 40 -31.07 -0.06 -11.45
N LEU A 41 -29.89 0.54 -11.34
CA LEU A 41 -28.61 -0.17 -11.50
C LEU A 41 -28.31 -1.15 -10.35
N GLU A 42 -28.78 -0.84 -9.14
CA GLU A 42 -28.60 -1.67 -7.96
C GLU A 42 -29.60 -2.84 -7.91
N LEU A 43 -30.84 -2.63 -8.39
CA LEU A 43 -31.84 -3.68 -8.60
C LEU A 43 -31.34 -4.75 -9.58
N LEU A 44 -30.63 -4.32 -10.63
CA LEU A 44 -29.97 -5.17 -11.63
C LEU A 44 -28.76 -5.95 -11.09
N ARG A 45 -28.07 -5.45 -10.05
CA ARG A 45 -26.88 -6.11 -9.47
C ARG A 45 -27.21 -7.09 -8.36
N THR A 46 -28.38 -6.96 -7.73
CA THR A 46 -28.73 -7.66 -6.49
C THR A 46 -29.76 -8.77 -6.66
N ARG A 47 -30.59 -8.73 -7.72
CA ARG A 47 -31.54 -9.81 -8.04
C ARG A 47 -31.00 -10.69 -9.17
N SER A 48 -31.26 -12.00 -9.12
CA SER A 48 -31.04 -12.87 -10.28
C SER A 48 -31.94 -12.37 -11.41
N SER A 49 -31.35 -11.67 -12.38
CA SER A 49 -32.11 -10.96 -13.42
C SER A 49 -32.79 -11.97 -14.34
N ASN A 50 -34.02 -12.33 -14.02
CA ASN A 50 -34.88 -13.06 -14.94
C ASN A 50 -35.36 -12.09 -16.03
N GLU A 51 -35.47 -12.57 -17.27
CA GLU A 51 -35.80 -11.78 -18.46
C GLU A 51 -37.03 -10.87 -18.26
N ASP A 52 -37.99 -11.30 -17.44
CA ASP A 52 -39.20 -10.55 -17.09
C ASP A 52 -38.92 -9.16 -16.47
N ILE A 53 -37.89 -9.03 -15.63
CA ILE A 53 -37.54 -7.75 -14.98
C ILE A 53 -36.99 -6.75 -16.01
N ILE A 54 -36.18 -7.24 -16.96
CA ILE A 54 -35.58 -6.39 -18.00
C ILE A 54 -36.65 -5.87 -18.96
N ILE A 55 -37.65 -6.70 -19.28
CA ILE A 55 -38.77 -6.30 -20.13
C ILE A 55 -39.68 -5.31 -19.39
N GLN A 56 -40.13 -5.63 -18.16
CA GLN A 56 -41.18 -4.88 -17.47
C GLN A 56 -40.69 -3.58 -16.80
N GLU A 57 -39.52 -3.57 -16.17
CA GLU A 57 -39.06 -2.42 -15.37
C GLU A 57 -38.12 -1.50 -16.15
N LEU A 58 -37.42 -2.04 -17.16
CA LEU A 58 -36.40 -1.33 -17.91
C LEU A 58 -36.77 -1.11 -19.38
N GLY A 59 -37.87 -1.70 -19.86
CA GLY A 59 -38.31 -1.57 -21.25
C GLY A 59 -37.30 -2.15 -22.25
N GLY A 60 -36.60 -3.22 -21.87
CA GLY A 60 -35.53 -3.79 -22.68
C GLY A 60 -36.02 -4.42 -23.99
N GLU A 61 -35.27 -4.18 -25.07
CA GLU A 61 -35.50 -4.76 -26.39
C GLU A 61 -34.49 -5.90 -26.64
N LEU A 62 -34.98 -7.10 -26.98
CA LEU A 62 -34.11 -8.24 -27.31
C LEU A 62 -33.44 -8.02 -28.67
N LEU A 63 -32.11 -8.18 -28.70
CA LEU A 63 -31.33 -8.11 -29.93
C LEU A 63 -31.15 -9.51 -30.52
N TYR A 64 -31.55 -9.68 -31.77
CA TYR A 64 -31.43 -10.96 -32.47
C TYR A 64 -30.02 -11.12 -33.08
N PRO A 65 -29.46 -12.34 -33.13
CA PRO A 65 -28.09 -12.59 -33.60
C PRO A 65 -27.78 -12.08 -35.01
N ASN A 66 -28.80 -11.86 -35.83
CA ASN A 66 -28.69 -11.50 -37.24
C ASN A 66 -28.73 -9.98 -37.48
N MET A 67 -28.82 -9.17 -36.40
CA MET A 67 -28.87 -7.71 -36.50
C MET A 67 -27.45 -7.13 -36.58
N ASP A 68 -27.22 -6.23 -37.53
CA ASP A 68 -25.96 -5.48 -37.61
C ASP A 68 -25.88 -4.49 -36.45
N ILE A 69 -24.75 -4.53 -35.73
CA ILE A 69 -24.46 -3.67 -34.58
C ILE A 69 -24.49 -2.18 -34.97
N GLY A 70 -24.11 -1.85 -36.22
CA GLY A 70 -24.13 -0.48 -36.74
C GLY A 70 -25.54 0.09 -36.93
N ASN A 71 -26.56 -0.77 -37.07
CA ASN A 71 -27.96 -0.35 -37.13
C ASN A 71 -28.56 -0.14 -35.72
N ILE A 72 -27.94 -0.73 -34.69
CA ILE A 72 -28.42 -0.68 -33.30
C ILE A 72 -27.80 0.52 -32.56
N PHE A 73 -26.51 0.81 -32.83
CA PHE A 73 -25.79 1.92 -32.23
C PHE A 73 -25.45 2.96 -33.30
N THR A 74 -26.31 3.96 -33.45
CA THR A 74 -26.06 5.09 -34.35
C THR A 74 -24.90 5.95 -33.84
N GLN A 75 -24.22 6.69 -34.74
CA GLN A 75 -23.03 7.52 -34.42
C GLN A 75 -23.25 8.55 -33.30
N ASP A 76 -24.51 8.87 -32.97
CA ASP A 76 -24.87 9.80 -31.90
C ASP A 76 -24.85 9.16 -30.49
N SER A 77 -24.58 7.85 -30.38
CA SER A 77 -24.49 7.11 -29.12
C SER A 77 -23.16 7.40 -28.42
N LYS A 78 -23.13 8.47 -27.61
CA LYS A 78 -21.89 8.95 -26.96
C LYS A 78 -21.35 8.04 -25.85
N ASP A 79 -22.18 7.18 -25.26
CA ASP A 79 -21.82 6.33 -24.14
C ASP A 79 -22.55 4.97 -24.23
N ILE A 80 -21.78 3.90 -24.44
CA ILE A 80 -22.24 2.50 -24.43
C ILE A 80 -21.61 1.81 -23.22
N GLN A 81 -22.44 1.22 -22.36
CA GLN A 81 -21.97 0.39 -21.26
C GLN A 81 -22.53 -1.03 -21.40
N ILE A 82 -21.62 -2.01 -21.39
CA ILE A 82 -21.97 -3.43 -21.47
C ILE A 82 -21.90 -4.01 -20.07
N ILE A 83 -23.01 -4.60 -19.62
CA ILE A 83 -23.10 -5.25 -18.31
C ILE A 83 -23.29 -6.75 -18.55
N VAL A 84 -22.34 -7.54 -18.05
CA VAL A 84 -22.37 -9.01 -18.16
C VAL A 84 -22.73 -9.59 -16.81
N GLN A 85 -23.82 -10.36 -16.74
CA GLN A 85 -24.25 -11.04 -15.52
C GLN A 85 -24.08 -12.55 -15.69
N LEU A 86 -23.31 -13.16 -14.79
CA LEU A 86 -23.11 -14.60 -14.74
C LEU A 86 -24.33 -15.27 -14.05
N PRO A 87 -24.68 -16.52 -14.41
CA PRO A 87 -25.78 -17.24 -13.75
C PRO A 87 -25.57 -17.32 -12.24
N SER A 88 -26.63 -17.08 -11.46
CA SER A 88 -26.60 -17.20 -10.00
C SER A 88 -26.55 -18.67 -9.59
N LEU A 89 -25.59 -19.04 -8.74
CA LEU A 89 -25.54 -20.34 -8.07
C LEU A 89 -26.87 -20.61 -7.32
N PRO A 90 -27.39 -21.85 -7.33
CA PRO A 90 -28.64 -22.16 -6.63
C PRO A 90 -28.49 -21.97 -5.12
N ALA A 91 -29.42 -21.20 -4.55
CA ALA A 91 -29.52 -20.97 -3.12
C ALA A 91 -30.05 -22.23 -2.41
N THR A 92 -29.33 -22.71 -1.39
CA THR A 92 -29.81 -23.75 -0.49
C THR A 92 -30.87 -23.20 0.45
N THR A 93 -32.13 -23.47 0.13
CA THR A 93 -33.31 -23.20 0.97
C THR A 93 -33.26 -23.95 2.31
N GLY A 94 -33.11 -23.21 3.41
CA GLY A 94 -33.46 -23.65 4.76
C GLY A 94 -34.66 -22.83 5.27
N LYS A 95 -35.88 -23.39 5.15
CA LYS A 95 -37.11 -22.78 5.67
C LYS A 95 -37.06 -22.64 7.20
N ARG A 96 -37.34 -21.43 7.73
CA ARG A 96 -38.07 -21.23 9.00
C ARG A 96 -39.00 -20.01 8.89
N LYS A 97 -40.16 -20.14 9.53
CA LYS A 97 -41.37 -19.31 9.43
C LYS A 97 -41.19 -17.89 9.99
N MET A 98 -41.81 -16.91 9.33
CA MET A 98 -42.18 -15.61 9.88
C MET A 98 -43.27 -15.77 10.96
N VAL A 99 -43.14 -15.03 12.05
CA VAL A 99 -44.27 -14.51 12.84
C VAL A 99 -43.94 -13.05 13.14
N GLU A 100 -44.93 -12.20 12.87
CA GLU A 100 -44.99 -10.76 13.04
C GLU A 100 -44.80 -10.39 14.53
N ASP A 101 -43.93 -9.41 14.83
CA ASP A 101 -43.93 -8.56 16.05
C ASP A 101 -42.73 -7.57 16.02
N GLU A 102 -42.48 -6.88 14.90
CA GLU A 102 -41.25 -6.07 14.69
C GLU A 102 -41.29 -4.64 15.25
N GLU A 103 -42.42 -4.11 15.70
CA GLU A 103 -42.50 -2.69 16.13
C GLU A 103 -42.22 -2.46 17.63
N ASP A 104 -42.58 -3.41 18.51
CA ASP A 104 -42.33 -3.27 19.96
C ASP A 104 -40.89 -3.66 20.35
N GLU A 105 -40.19 -4.47 19.54
CA GLU A 105 -38.79 -4.84 19.79
C GLU A 105 -37.81 -3.69 19.48
N PHE A 106 -38.21 -2.73 18.63
CA PHE A 106 -37.36 -1.64 18.16
C PHE A 106 -37.22 -0.51 19.21
N GLN A 107 -38.29 -0.22 19.96
CA GLN A 107 -38.24 0.72 21.09
C GLN A 107 -37.44 0.16 22.28
N ALA A 108 -37.59 -1.15 22.57
CA ALA A 108 -36.82 -1.83 23.61
C ALA A 108 -35.30 -1.90 23.30
N LYS A 109 -34.91 -2.04 22.02
CA LYS A 109 -33.50 -2.00 21.58
C LYS A 109 -32.86 -0.60 21.71
N LYS A 110 -33.64 0.47 21.53
CA LYS A 110 -33.14 1.85 21.62
C LYS A 110 -32.89 2.31 23.06
N GLU A 111 -33.68 1.84 24.03
CA GLU A 111 -33.39 2.05 25.46
C GLU A 111 -32.26 1.14 25.98
N LYS A 112 -32.09 -0.07 25.43
CA LYS A 112 -30.96 -0.96 25.75
C LYS A 112 -29.60 -0.39 25.31
N LEU A 113 -29.53 0.32 24.19
CA LEU A 113 -28.28 0.93 23.71
C LEU A 113 -27.78 2.11 24.57
N LYS A 114 -28.67 2.81 25.30
CA LYS A 114 -28.29 3.93 26.18
C LYS A 114 -27.73 3.49 27.55
N ARG A 115 -27.69 2.18 27.84
CA ARG A 115 -27.24 1.62 29.14
C ARG A 115 -26.21 0.49 29.04
N ILE A 116 -25.48 0.35 27.94
CA ILE A 116 -24.39 -0.63 27.87
C ILE A 116 -23.17 -0.09 28.64
N ARG A 117 -23.22 -0.19 29.97
CA ARG A 117 -22.01 -0.46 30.76
C ARG A 117 -21.62 -1.89 30.43
N PHE A 118 -20.40 -2.10 29.95
CA PHE A 118 -19.86 -3.43 29.69
C PHE A 118 -19.97 -4.30 30.95
N HIS A 119 -20.80 -5.35 30.90
CA HIS A 119 -20.68 -6.47 31.83
C HIS A 119 -20.21 -7.67 31.00
N ILE A 120 -18.89 -7.81 30.89
CA ILE A 120 -18.27 -9.02 30.36
C ILE A 120 -18.41 -10.09 31.47
N PRO A 121 -19.12 -11.20 31.26
CA PRO A 121 -19.26 -12.23 32.29
C PRO A 121 -17.88 -12.77 32.68
N ALA A 122 -17.58 -12.77 33.98
CA ALA A 122 -16.29 -13.18 34.55
C ALA A 122 -15.83 -14.60 34.12
N GLY A 123 -16.72 -15.43 33.58
CA GLY A 123 -16.44 -16.79 33.13
C GLY A 123 -15.75 -16.94 31.77
N ILE A 124 -15.66 -15.90 30.93
CA ILE A 124 -14.99 -15.98 29.61
C ILE A 124 -13.46 -15.71 29.70
N LEU A 125 -12.98 -15.27 30.86
CA LEU A 125 -11.57 -14.90 31.08
C LEU A 125 -10.63 -16.05 31.50
N ARG A 126 -11.13 -17.29 31.66
CA ARG A 126 -10.28 -18.44 32.02
C ARG A 126 -9.93 -19.28 30.80
N GLY A 127 -8.94 -18.81 30.05
CA GLY A 127 -8.32 -19.63 29.01
C GLY A 127 -7.47 -18.83 28.04
N SER A 128 -6.15 -18.96 28.21
CA SER A 128 -5.07 -18.60 27.26
C SER A 128 -4.39 -17.23 27.48
N LEU A 129 -3.12 -17.33 27.93
CA LEU A 129 -2.13 -16.28 28.21
C LEU A 129 -2.68 -15.01 28.87
N GLU A 130 -2.74 -15.02 30.20
CA GLU A 130 -2.76 -13.77 30.97
C GLU A 130 -1.54 -12.95 30.56
N MET A 131 -1.78 -11.76 29.99
CA MET A 131 -0.76 -10.74 29.87
C MET A 131 -0.20 -10.49 31.27
N HIS A 132 1.13 -10.55 31.43
CA HIS A 132 1.73 -10.29 32.74
C HIS A 132 1.21 -8.95 33.27
N GLN A 133 0.84 -8.86 34.55
CA GLN A 133 0.33 -7.60 35.17
C GLN A 133 1.21 -6.38 34.82
N GLN A 134 2.52 -6.61 34.66
CA GLN A 134 3.51 -5.63 34.23
C GLN A 134 3.25 -5.02 32.83
N ASP A 135 2.68 -5.77 31.89
CA ASP A 135 2.37 -5.30 30.55
C ASP A 135 1.07 -4.48 30.52
N GLU A 136 0.07 -4.83 31.33
CA GLU A 136 -1.10 -3.97 31.55
C GLU A 136 -0.68 -2.64 32.18
N GLU A 137 0.21 -2.67 33.17
CA GLU A 137 0.72 -1.47 33.81
C GLU A 137 1.45 -0.56 32.80
N LYS A 138 2.19 -1.11 31.83
CA LYS A 138 2.82 -0.34 30.75
C LYS A 138 1.78 0.41 29.89
N PHE A 139 0.66 -0.23 29.55
CA PHE A 139 -0.42 0.44 28.82
C PHE A 139 -1.19 1.44 29.69
N ARG A 140 -1.38 1.18 30.98
CA ARG A 140 -1.96 2.18 31.91
C ARG A 140 -1.07 3.41 31.99
N ASN A 141 0.25 3.21 32.09
CA ASN A 141 1.23 4.29 32.08
C ASN A 141 1.22 5.08 30.76
N LEU A 142 1.04 4.41 29.62
CA LEU A 142 0.81 5.07 28.33
C LEU A 142 -0.41 6.00 28.41
N VAL A 143 -1.56 5.47 28.81
CA VAL A 143 -2.82 6.24 28.86
C VAL A 143 -2.70 7.43 29.81
N ASN A 144 -2.14 7.22 31.02
CA ASN A 144 -1.92 8.28 31.99
C ASN A 144 -0.97 9.39 31.49
N SER A 145 -0.04 9.04 30.59
CA SER A 145 0.91 9.99 30.02
C SER A 145 0.37 10.76 28.81
N LEU A 146 -0.76 10.36 28.21
CA LEU A 146 -1.31 10.97 26.98
C LEU A 146 -1.40 12.50 27.02
N PRO A 147 -1.85 13.15 28.12
CA PRO A 147 -1.91 14.62 28.18
C PRO A 147 -0.56 15.31 28.00
N ASN A 148 0.54 14.63 28.35
CA ASN A 148 1.89 15.17 28.34
C ASN A 148 2.67 14.84 27.04
N ILE A 149 2.17 13.93 26.20
CA ILE A 149 2.84 13.56 24.95
C ILE A 149 2.46 14.58 23.88
N ASN A 150 3.36 15.47 23.45
CA ASN A 150 3.08 16.36 22.32
C ASN A 150 3.58 15.74 21.00
N ILE A 151 2.67 15.16 20.21
CA ILE A 151 3.03 14.57 18.91
C ILE A 151 3.31 15.59 17.81
N GLN A 152 3.15 16.89 18.07
CA GLN A 152 3.55 17.95 17.13
C GLN A 152 5.03 18.29 17.25
N ASP A 153 5.68 17.90 18.34
CA ASP A 153 7.12 18.10 18.51
C ASP A 153 7.90 17.30 17.48
N LYS A 154 9.05 17.84 17.06
CA LYS A 154 9.95 17.15 16.13
C LYS A 154 10.44 15.81 16.69
N VAL A 155 10.60 15.74 18.00
CA VAL A 155 10.83 14.50 18.73
C VAL A 155 9.87 14.45 19.90
N PHE A 156 9.15 13.34 20.03
CA PHE A 156 8.27 13.09 21.17
C PHE A 156 8.61 11.77 21.83
N LYS A 157 8.30 11.68 23.13
CA LYS A 157 8.62 10.53 23.97
C LYS A 157 7.34 9.72 24.23
N ILE A 158 7.40 8.41 24.04
CA ILE A 158 6.36 7.46 24.45
C ILE A 158 6.92 6.59 25.59
N PRO A 159 6.15 6.35 26.67
CA PRO A 159 6.52 5.38 27.69
C PRO A 159 6.82 4.00 27.10
N ARG A 160 7.64 3.21 27.80
CA ARG A 160 7.91 1.83 27.39
C ARG A 160 6.63 1.01 27.23
N LEU A 161 6.43 0.43 26.05
CA LEU A 161 5.37 -0.55 25.76
C LEU A 161 5.91 -1.97 25.96
N PRO A 162 5.05 -3.00 26.08
CA PRO A 162 5.49 -4.40 26.14
C PRO A 162 6.51 -4.74 25.05
N GLY A 163 7.53 -5.53 25.42
CA GLY A 163 8.68 -5.83 24.58
C GLY A 163 9.77 -4.74 24.52
N ASN A 164 9.56 -3.56 25.10
CA ASN A 164 10.60 -2.51 25.18
C ASN A 164 11.10 -2.33 26.62
N ASN A 165 12.42 -2.21 26.78
CA ASN A 165 13.05 -2.04 28.10
C ASN A 165 13.07 -0.57 28.56
N LYS A 166 12.93 0.38 27.64
CA LYS A 166 13.05 1.82 27.88
C LYS A 166 11.96 2.57 27.11
N ASP A 167 11.71 3.80 27.56
CA ASP A 167 10.88 4.74 26.82
C ASP A 167 11.44 4.97 25.41
N THR A 168 10.54 5.18 24.46
CA THR A 168 10.90 5.35 23.05
C THR A 168 10.82 6.83 22.69
N TYR A 169 11.91 7.39 22.19
CA TYR A 169 11.92 8.69 21.53
C TYR A 169 11.67 8.48 20.04
N ILE A 170 10.67 9.16 19.51
CA ILE A 170 10.27 9.04 18.11
C ILE A 170 10.51 10.37 17.43
N TYR A 171 11.31 10.34 16.36
CA TYR A 171 11.42 11.44 15.43
C TYR A 171 10.16 11.52 14.57
N ASN A 172 9.49 12.66 14.60
CA ASN A 172 8.27 12.91 13.86
C ASN A 172 8.60 13.27 12.41
N ARG A 173 8.51 12.27 11.53
CA ARG A 173 8.76 12.41 10.10
C ARG A 173 7.66 13.25 9.45
N GLU A 174 8.00 14.03 8.43
CA GLU A 174 7.01 14.83 7.70
C GLU A 174 5.90 13.96 7.08
N CYS A 175 6.27 12.78 6.58
CA CYS A 175 5.30 11.83 6.02
C CYS A 175 4.31 11.30 7.07
N TYR A 176 4.66 11.26 8.36
CA TYR A 176 3.72 10.81 9.40
C TYR A 176 2.55 11.75 9.53
N LYS A 177 2.80 13.07 9.49
CA LYS A 177 1.72 14.07 9.58
C LYS A 177 0.74 13.92 8.43
N TYR A 178 1.24 13.78 7.21
CA TYR A 178 0.38 13.58 6.04
C TYR A 178 -0.43 12.29 6.15
N LEU A 179 0.23 11.15 6.37
CA LEU A 179 -0.42 9.84 6.44
C LEU A 179 -1.46 9.81 7.56
N CYS A 180 -1.15 10.39 8.72
CA CYS A 180 -2.07 10.49 9.86
C CYS A 180 -3.33 11.28 9.49
N ASN A 181 -3.18 12.50 8.96
CA ASN A 181 -4.30 13.34 8.58
C ASN A 181 -5.17 12.68 7.50
N PHE A 182 -4.53 12.11 6.47
CA PHE A 182 -5.23 11.42 5.39
C PHE A 182 -6.16 10.32 5.93
N ILE A 183 -5.67 9.44 6.80
CA ILE A 183 -6.45 8.32 7.35
C ILE A 183 -7.58 8.82 8.28
N LEU A 184 -7.31 9.88 9.06
CA LEU A 184 -8.27 10.43 10.03
C LEU A 184 -9.42 11.18 9.34
N GLU A 185 -9.13 11.88 8.25
CA GLU A 185 -10.08 12.69 7.48
C GLU A 185 -10.84 11.85 6.44
N ASP A 186 -10.26 10.75 5.96
CA ASP A 186 -10.90 9.90 4.97
C ASP A 186 -12.15 9.18 5.53
N THR A 187 -13.24 9.26 4.77
CA THR A 187 -14.52 8.62 5.06
C THR A 187 -14.84 7.49 4.08
N LYS A 188 -14.07 7.35 3.00
CA LYS A 188 -14.33 6.40 1.92
C LYS A 188 -13.85 4.99 2.24
N PHE A 189 -12.72 4.87 2.95
CA PHE A 189 -12.10 3.58 3.24
C PHE A 189 -12.24 3.21 4.73
N ARG A 190 -12.31 1.90 4.97
CA ARG A 190 -12.24 1.31 6.31
C ARG A 190 -10.94 0.58 6.56
N ARG A 191 -10.15 0.36 5.50
CA ARG A 191 -8.90 -0.38 5.51
C ARG A 191 -7.80 0.47 4.90
N TYR A 192 -6.73 0.65 5.66
CA TYR A 192 -5.55 1.39 5.23
C TYR A 192 -4.33 0.50 5.38
N LEU A 193 -3.59 0.35 4.29
CA LEU A 193 -2.32 -0.36 4.27
C LEU A 193 -1.20 0.66 4.16
N ILE A 194 -0.37 0.76 5.19
CA ILE A 194 0.85 1.55 5.17
C ILE A 194 2.03 0.63 4.93
N THR A 195 2.61 0.71 3.74
CA THR A 195 3.69 -0.17 3.31
C THR A 195 4.94 0.57 2.85
N GLY A 196 6.00 -0.16 2.47
CA GLY A 196 7.31 0.38 2.11
C GLY A 196 8.46 -0.44 2.69
N ASN A 197 9.70 0.02 2.51
CA ASN A 197 10.90 -0.77 2.86
C ASN A 197 10.96 -1.16 4.35
N PRO A 198 11.51 -2.32 4.71
CA PRO A 198 11.82 -2.66 6.10
C PRO A 198 12.68 -1.57 6.76
N GLY A 199 12.43 -1.26 8.04
CA GLY A 199 13.32 -0.39 8.82
C GLY A 199 13.19 1.13 8.62
N ILE A 200 12.18 1.61 7.87
CA ILE A 200 11.97 3.04 7.58
C ILE A 200 11.03 3.78 8.54
N GLY A 201 10.46 3.10 9.54
CA GLY A 201 9.68 3.75 10.63
C GLY A 201 8.18 3.44 10.71
N LYS A 202 7.66 2.51 9.89
CA LYS A 202 6.23 2.14 9.88
C LYS A 202 5.65 1.75 11.26
N THR A 203 6.40 1.00 12.07
CA THR A 203 6.01 0.67 13.45
C THR A 203 5.90 1.94 14.34
N PHE A 204 6.79 2.91 14.16
CA PHE A 204 6.70 4.19 14.89
C PHE A 204 5.51 5.04 14.44
N PHE A 205 5.17 5.00 13.16
CA PHE A 205 3.90 5.58 12.68
C PHE A 205 2.68 4.90 13.32
N GLY A 206 2.66 3.57 13.41
CA GLY A 206 1.60 2.85 14.14
C GLY A 206 1.47 3.29 15.59
N ARG A 207 2.60 3.52 16.29
CA ARG A 207 2.60 4.09 17.65
C ARG A 207 2.10 5.54 17.69
N LEU A 208 2.44 6.36 16.70
CA LEU A 208 1.89 7.72 16.58
C LEU A 208 0.37 7.69 16.41
N MET A 209 -0.14 6.81 15.54
CA MET A 209 -1.59 6.62 15.36
C MET A 209 -2.28 6.16 16.66
N LEU A 210 -1.65 5.25 17.42
CA LEU A 210 -2.15 4.84 18.74
C LEU A 210 -2.36 6.05 19.67
N ILE A 211 -1.36 6.93 19.79
CA ILE A 211 -1.46 8.13 20.63
C ILE A 211 -2.55 9.07 20.13
N GLU A 212 -2.57 9.35 18.83
CA GLU A 212 -3.51 10.30 18.23
C GLU A 212 -4.97 9.83 18.36
N LEU A 213 -5.22 8.52 18.17
CA LEU A 213 -6.55 7.93 18.32
C LEU A 213 -7.04 7.97 19.78
N LEU A 214 -6.18 7.60 20.74
CA LEU A 214 -6.55 7.66 22.16
C LEU A 214 -6.85 9.10 22.59
N LYS A 215 -6.06 10.09 22.14
CA LYS A 215 -6.32 11.52 22.38
C LYS A 215 -7.64 12.00 21.79
N ARG A 216 -8.09 11.43 20.69
CA ARG A 216 -9.40 11.68 20.06
C ARG A 216 -10.53 10.86 20.68
N ASN A 217 -10.31 10.30 21.87
CA ASN A 217 -11.27 9.49 22.61
C ASN A 217 -11.77 8.28 21.78
N LYS A 218 -10.88 7.66 21.01
CA LYS A 218 -11.13 6.40 20.28
C LYS A 218 -10.45 5.24 20.99
N SER A 219 -11.13 4.10 21.03
CA SER A 219 -10.53 2.87 21.51
C SER A 219 -9.64 2.27 20.44
N VAL A 220 -8.53 1.66 20.84
CA VAL A 220 -7.55 1.08 19.91
C VAL A 220 -7.38 -0.39 20.19
N LEU A 221 -7.56 -1.22 19.16
CA LEU A 221 -7.18 -2.63 19.17
C LEU A 221 -5.80 -2.77 18.53
N LEU A 222 -4.76 -2.91 19.34
CA LEU A 222 -3.39 -3.06 18.88
C LEU A 222 -3.07 -4.54 18.71
N ASP A 223 -2.80 -4.95 17.47
CA ASP A 223 -2.49 -6.33 17.09
C ASP A 223 -1.06 -6.43 16.59
N CYS A 224 -0.17 -6.84 17.49
CA CYS A 224 1.25 -7.04 17.24
C CYS A 224 1.57 -8.53 17.15
N GLU A 225 2.78 -8.86 16.70
CA GLU A 225 3.26 -10.25 16.62
C GLU A 225 3.22 -10.98 17.97
N THR A 226 3.54 -10.28 19.07
CA THR A 226 3.69 -10.87 20.40
C THR A 226 2.46 -10.73 21.30
N PHE A 227 1.54 -9.82 20.99
CA PHE A 227 0.34 -9.57 21.81
C PHE A 227 -0.76 -8.91 20.99
N THR A 228 -2.00 -9.09 21.45
CA THR A 228 -3.17 -8.38 20.95
C THR A 228 -3.91 -7.77 22.14
N VAL A 229 -4.08 -6.46 22.15
CA VAL A 229 -4.64 -5.73 23.29
C VAL A 229 -5.63 -4.67 22.82
N TRP A 230 -6.74 -4.55 23.54
CA TRP A 230 -7.67 -3.45 23.40
C TRP A 230 -7.42 -2.42 24.49
N ILE A 231 -7.36 -1.14 24.10
CA ILE A 231 -7.03 -0.02 24.98
C ILE A 231 -8.16 1.01 24.85
N HIS A 232 -8.85 1.28 25.96
CA HIS A 232 -9.80 2.38 26.07
C HIS A 232 -9.09 3.66 26.48
N PRO A 233 -9.51 4.84 25.97
CA PRO A 233 -8.97 6.13 26.40
C PRO A 233 -9.14 6.43 27.92
N THR A 234 -10.05 5.76 28.62
CA THR A 234 -10.21 5.90 30.09
C THR A 234 -9.20 5.09 30.90
N GLY A 235 -8.39 4.24 30.26
CA GLY A 235 -7.40 3.39 30.93
C GLY A 235 -7.82 1.94 31.12
N GLU A 236 -9.02 1.55 30.69
CA GLU A 236 -9.42 0.14 30.61
C GLU A 236 -8.61 -0.58 29.54
N ILE A 237 -8.07 -1.75 29.88
CA ILE A 237 -7.20 -2.55 29.01
C ILE A 237 -7.69 -3.99 29.06
N TYR A 238 -7.86 -4.61 27.89
CA TYR A 238 -8.26 -6.00 27.77
C TYR A 238 -7.34 -6.76 26.82
N THR A 239 -6.84 -7.90 27.28
CA THR A 239 -6.09 -8.84 26.42
C THR A 239 -7.06 -9.59 25.53
N VAL A 240 -6.72 -9.71 24.24
CA VAL A 240 -7.57 -10.40 23.26
C VAL A 240 -6.97 -11.76 22.94
N VAL A 241 -7.63 -12.81 23.44
CA VAL A 241 -7.08 -14.18 23.46
C VAL A 241 -7.54 -15.05 22.31
N ASN A 242 -8.57 -14.63 21.56
CA ASN A 242 -9.11 -15.41 20.44
C ASN A 242 -9.69 -14.52 19.33
N LYS A 243 -9.87 -15.12 18.15
CA LYS A 243 -10.36 -14.46 16.93
C LYS A 243 -11.80 -13.94 17.05
N THR A 244 -12.65 -14.62 17.83
CA THR A 244 -14.05 -14.21 18.03
C THR A 244 -14.10 -12.90 18.81
N LEU A 245 -13.36 -12.81 19.92
CA LEU A 245 -13.25 -11.61 20.74
C LEU A 245 -12.58 -10.46 19.96
N TYR A 246 -11.53 -10.77 19.19
CA TYR A 246 -10.89 -9.82 18.28
C TYR A 246 -11.92 -9.16 17.39
N ARG A 247 -12.72 -9.98 16.70
CA ARG A 247 -13.70 -9.51 15.73
C ARG A 247 -14.79 -8.68 16.40
N GLN A 248 -15.34 -9.14 17.51
CA GLN A 248 -16.35 -8.42 18.28
C GLN A 248 -15.86 -7.03 18.74
N MET A 249 -14.60 -6.91 19.15
CA MET A 249 -14.01 -5.63 19.52
C MET A 249 -13.73 -4.75 18.31
N ALA A 250 -13.16 -5.33 17.24
CA ALA A 250 -12.80 -4.62 16.01
C ALA A 250 -14.02 -4.01 15.28
N GLU A 251 -15.17 -4.68 15.33
CA GLU A 251 -16.42 -4.21 14.69
C GLU A 251 -17.17 -3.13 15.48
N GLN A 252 -16.63 -2.64 16.60
CA GLN A 252 -17.25 -1.52 17.29
C GLN A 252 -17.03 -0.21 16.51
N PRO A 253 -18.07 0.63 16.32
CA PRO A 253 -17.97 1.85 15.50
C PRO A 253 -16.89 2.87 15.92
N ASN A 254 -16.49 2.86 17.19
CA ASN A 254 -15.46 3.76 17.73
C ASN A 254 -14.09 3.08 17.94
N VAL A 255 -13.92 1.84 17.45
CA VAL A 255 -12.67 1.10 17.55
C VAL A 255 -11.87 1.23 16.26
N TRP A 256 -10.57 1.47 16.43
CA TRP A 256 -9.58 1.48 15.38
C TRP A 256 -8.56 0.38 15.67
N CYS A 257 -8.34 -0.51 14.71
CA CYS A 257 -7.37 -1.59 14.84
C CYS A 257 -6.05 -1.19 14.18
N ILE A 258 -4.94 -1.34 14.89
CA ILE A 258 -3.59 -1.14 14.36
C ILE A 258 -2.92 -2.50 14.31
N ILE A 259 -2.58 -2.96 13.11
CA ILE A 259 -2.01 -4.29 12.85
C ILE A 259 -0.55 -4.10 12.44
N ASP A 260 0.40 -4.53 13.26
CA ASP A 260 1.84 -4.41 12.98
C ASP A 260 2.45 -5.76 12.62
N ARG A 261 2.94 -5.88 11.38
CA ARG A 261 3.64 -7.06 10.82
C ARG A 261 2.89 -8.39 10.89
N LYS A 262 1.58 -8.36 11.09
CA LYS A 262 0.72 -9.55 11.20
C LYS A 262 -0.33 -9.58 10.10
N LYS A 263 -0.82 -10.78 9.77
CA LYS A 263 -2.02 -10.95 8.93
C LYS A 263 -3.23 -10.40 9.67
N ASP A 264 -4.14 -9.77 8.93
CA ASP A 264 -5.41 -9.38 9.50
C ASP A 264 -6.24 -10.60 9.88
N GLN A 265 -7.05 -10.43 10.93
CA GLN A 265 -7.84 -11.51 11.52
C GLN A 265 -9.33 -11.39 11.18
N VAL A 266 -9.70 -10.49 10.27
CA VAL A 266 -11.09 -10.16 9.92
C VAL A 266 -11.39 -10.46 8.45
N GLY A 267 -12.62 -10.90 8.18
CA GLY A 267 -13.07 -11.29 6.83
C GLY A 267 -13.55 -10.12 5.98
N HIS A 268 -14.13 -10.43 4.82
CA HIS A 268 -14.65 -9.41 3.88
C HIS A 268 -15.84 -8.59 4.43
N ASP A 269 -16.52 -9.12 5.44
CA ASP A 269 -17.72 -8.61 6.10
C ASP A 269 -17.46 -7.57 7.20
N PHE A 270 -16.25 -7.01 7.26
CA PHE A 270 -15.89 -5.94 8.19
C PHE A 270 -16.42 -4.57 7.71
N SER A 271 -17.34 -3.96 8.46
CA SER A 271 -18.05 -2.75 8.02
C SER A 271 -17.98 -1.54 8.98
N ASN A 272 -17.84 -1.76 10.29
CA ASN A 272 -18.07 -0.72 11.29
C ASN A 272 -16.80 0.00 11.76
N GLY A 273 -15.75 -0.76 12.10
CA GLY A 273 -14.49 -0.19 12.61
C GLY A 273 -13.57 0.33 11.50
N LYS A 274 -12.34 0.68 11.87
CA LYS A 274 -11.26 0.97 10.91
C LYS A 274 -10.03 0.12 11.18
N LEU A 275 -9.36 -0.34 10.12
CA LEU A 275 -8.13 -1.13 10.17
C LEU A 275 -6.99 -0.32 9.56
N ILE A 276 -5.88 -0.22 10.30
CA ILE A 276 -4.62 0.35 9.83
C ILE A 276 -3.57 -0.75 9.93
N MET A 277 -3.16 -1.31 8.80
CA MET A 277 -2.06 -2.26 8.74
C MET A 277 -0.76 -1.52 8.44
N VAL A 278 0.25 -1.69 9.30
CA VAL A 278 1.63 -1.25 9.05
C VAL A 278 2.48 -2.48 8.76
N SER A 279 2.91 -2.65 7.51
CA SER A 279 3.66 -3.86 7.12
C SER A 279 4.58 -3.61 5.95
N SER A 280 5.73 -4.27 5.92
CA SER A 280 6.53 -4.32 4.68
C SER A 280 5.73 -5.07 3.61
N PRO A 281 6.01 -4.87 2.31
CA PRO A 281 5.20 -5.43 1.23
C PRO A 281 5.55 -6.90 1.00
N LYS A 282 5.37 -7.72 2.03
CA LYS A 282 5.49 -9.17 1.96
C LYS A 282 4.15 -9.70 1.48
N LYS A 283 4.12 -10.28 0.28
CA LYS A 283 2.89 -10.79 -0.34
C LYS A 283 2.13 -11.73 0.60
N ALA A 284 2.87 -12.59 1.31
CA ALA A 284 2.30 -13.52 2.27
C ALA A 284 1.44 -12.85 3.34
N ILE A 285 1.74 -11.61 3.73
CA ILE A 285 1.04 -10.87 4.79
C ILE A 285 0.00 -9.91 4.20
N VAL A 286 0.38 -9.18 3.15
CA VAL A 286 -0.35 -8.00 2.70
C VAL A 286 -1.41 -8.31 1.65
N ARG A 287 -1.22 -9.37 0.85
CA ARG A 287 -2.05 -9.65 -0.33
C ARG A 287 -3.53 -9.74 -0.01
N ASP A 288 -3.88 -10.48 1.04
CA ASP A 288 -5.29 -10.76 1.33
C ASP A 288 -5.99 -9.53 1.91
N PHE A 289 -5.27 -8.70 2.67
CA PHE A 289 -5.71 -7.39 3.15
C PHE A 289 -5.89 -6.38 2.00
N ALA A 290 -4.95 -6.34 1.05
CA ALA A 290 -4.97 -5.40 -0.08
C ALA A 290 -6.00 -5.77 -1.16
N LYS A 291 -6.40 -7.04 -1.27
CA LYS A 291 -7.49 -7.50 -2.17
C LYS A 291 -8.86 -6.98 -1.76
N GLN A 292 -9.03 -6.58 -0.51
CA GLN A 292 -10.26 -5.98 -0.01
C GLN A 292 -10.32 -4.50 -0.42
N TRP A 293 -11.47 -3.83 -0.24
CA TRP A 293 -11.59 -2.38 -0.48
C TRP A 293 -10.72 -1.59 0.50
N CYS A 294 -9.44 -1.43 0.14
CA CYS A 294 -8.35 -0.96 0.97
C CYS A 294 -7.61 0.16 0.25
N LYS A 295 -7.21 1.19 1.00
CA LYS A 295 -6.34 2.25 0.52
C LYS A 295 -4.89 1.93 0.88
N SER A 296 -4.08 1.67 -0.13
CA SER A 296 -2.62 1.50 0.01
C SER A 296 -1.91 2.84 0.01
N LEU A 297 -1.00 3.03 0.96
CA LEU A 297 -0.12 4.19 1.09
C LEU A 297 1.32 3.71 1.31
N TYR A 298 2.27 4.29 0.59
CA TYR A 298 3.67 3.92 0.59
C TYR A 298 4.48 4.95 1.37
N MET A 299 5.15 4.51 2.43
CA MET A 299 5.99 5.37 3.24
C MET A 299 7.38 5.49 2.60
N PRO A 300 7.89 6.71 2.38
CA PRO A 300 9.16 6.93 1.70
C PRO A 300 10.35 6.47 2.56
N THR A 301 11.46 6.15 1.88
CA THR A 301 12.78 6.07 2.50
C THR A 301 13.17 7.42 3.10
N TRP A 302 14.19 7.41 3.97
CA TRP A 302 14.72 8.63 4.53
C TRP A 302 15.62 9.35 3.53
N ASN A 303 15.47 10.67 3.39
CA ASN A 303 16.41 11.47 2.62
C ASN A 303 17.56 11.98 3.52
N GLU A 304 18.63 12.49 2.93
CA GLU A 304 19.82 12.93 3.68
C GLU A 304 19.48 14.05 4.69
N ASN A 305 18.68 15.03 4.30
CA ASN A 305 18.28 16.14 5.18
C ASN A 305 17.47 15.64 6.38
N GLU A 306 16.52 14.72 6.15
CA GLU A 306 15.69 14.11 7.19
C GLU A 306 16.55 13.30 8.17
N LEU A 307 17.56 12.58 7.68
CA LEU A 307 18.50 11.83 8.53
C LEU A 307 19.38 12.74 9.36
N GLU A 308 19.92 13.81 8.76
CA GLU A 308 20.75 14.79 9.46
C GLU A 308 19.96 15.50 10.56
N GLU A 309 18.71 15.88 10.28
CA GLU A 309 17.82 16.49 11.26
C GLU A 309 17.48 15.51 12.40
N CYS A 310 17.17 14.25 12.09
CA CYS A 310 16.96 13.21 13.09
C CYS A 310 18.19 12.96 13.95
N TRP A 311 19.38 12.88 13.32
CA TRP A 311 20.65 12.79 14.04
C TRP A 311 20.85 13.96 15.01
N ASN A 312 20.61 15.18 14.54
CA ASN A 312 20.77 16.39 15.34
C ASN A 312 19.87 16.39 16.57
N ASN A 313 18.61 15.96 16.41
CA ASN A 313 17.60 15.99 17.46
C ASN A 313 17.71 14.80 18.45
N LEU A 314 18.02 13.58 17.97
CA LEU A 314 18.01 12.37 18.80
C LEU A 314 19.39 11.92 19.28
N TYR A 315 20.41 12.06 18.44
CA TYR A 315 21.66 11.33 18.62
C TYR A 315 22.87 12.22 18.92
N ARG A 316 22.86 13.49 18.48
CA ARG A 316 23.97 14.43 18.64
C ARG A 316 24.47 14.53 20.09
N LYS A 317 23.57 14.70 21.06
CA LYS A 317 23.92 14.81 22.48
C LYS A 317 24.46 13.51 23.07
N SER A 318 23.99 12.37 22.58
CA SER A 318 24.40 11.06 23.10
C SER A 318 25.79 10.64 22.62
N GLY A 319 26.31 11.25 21.54
CA GLY A 319 27.57 10.85 20.91
C GLY A 319 27.56 9.47 20.26
N LYS A 320 26.44 8.73 20.31
CA LYS A 320 26.31 7.36 19.80
C LYS A 320 26.67 7.21 18.33
N PHE A 321 26.24 8.19 17.53
CA PHE A 321 26.51 8.23 16.10
C PHE A 321 27.19 9.57 15.78
N THR A 322 28.23 9.53 14.94
CA THR A 322 28.79 10.74 14.34
C THR A 322 28.02 11.06 13.06
N LEU A 323 27.89 12.34 12.71
CA LEU A 323 27.24 12.75 11.46
C LEU A 323 27.95 12.13 10.23
N LYS A 324 29.28 12.03 10.28
CA LYS A 324 30.07 11.36 9.24
C LYS A 324 29.67 9.90 9.08
N SER A 325 29.56 9.14 10.18
CA SER A 325 29.11 7.73 10.14
C SER A 325 27.70 7.60 9.56
N VAL A 326 26.78 8.49 9.91
CA VAL A 326 25.42 8.53 9.35
C VAL A 326 25.46 8.73 7.83
N LYS A 327 26.23 9.72 7.34
CA LYS A 327 26.36 10.01 5.90
C LYS A 327 27.05 8.89 5.14
N ASP A 328 28.11 8.30 5.69
CA ASP A 328 28.84 7.19 5.06
C ASP A 328 27.94 5.94 4.94
N LYS A 329 27.14 5.63 5.97
CA LYS A 329 26.15 4.55 5.91
C LYS A 329 25.05 4.85 4.88
N PHE A 330 24.51 6.08 4.86
CA PHE A 330 23.51 6.49 3.87
C PHE A 330 24.01 6.34 2.43
N LYS A 331 25.24 6.76 2.14
CA LYS A 331 25.86 6.57 0.81
C LYS A 331 25.99 5.11 0.41
N LEU A 332 26.10 4.21 1.38
CA LEU A 332 26.24 2.78 1.14
C LEU A 332 24.88 2.09 0.94
N CYS A 333 23.93 2.30 1.85
CA CYS A 333 22.67 1.56 1.89
C CYS A 333 21.40 2.39 1.74
N GLY A 334 21.51 3.67 1.38
CA GLY A 334 20.38 4.57 1.21
C GLY A 334 19.63 4.88 2.51
N GLY A 335 18.38 5.31 2.35
CA GLY A 335 17.52 5.83 3.41
C GLY A 335 16.88 4.80 4.36
N ILE A 336 17.58 3.73 4.72
CA ILE A 336 17.09 2.71 5.68
C ILE A 336 17.57 3.06 7.09
N ALA A 337 16.75 3.84 7.82
CA ALA A 337 17.10 4.35 9.14
C ALA A 337 17.51 3.24 10.13
N GLN A 338 16.88 2.06 10.06
CA GLN A 338 17.26 0.93 10.91
C GLN A 338 18.71 0.47 10.71
N TRP A 339 19.29 0.57 9.51
CA TRP A 339 20.70 0.20 9.30
C TRP A 339 21.64 1.34 9.69
N ILE A 340 21.22 2.57 9.43
CA ILE A 340 22.00 3.77 9.73
C ILE A 340 22.17 3.94 11.24
N PHE A 341 21.06 3.93 11.98
CA PHE A 341 21.00 4.15 13.44
C PHE A 341 21.01 2.86 14.26
N ASN A 342 21.83 1.90 13.86
CA ASN A 342 22.08 0.68 14.63
C ASN A 342 23.50 0.69 15.21
N ASP A 343 23.57 0.70 16.54
CA ASP A 343 24.82 0.71 17.32
C ASP A 343 25.68 -0.54 17.02
N ASN A 344 25.04 -1.67 16.71
CA ASN A 344 25.70 -2.95 16.48
C ASN A 344 26.08 -3.19 15.02
N GLN A 345 25.81 -2.22 14.14
CA GLN A 345 25.98 -2.40 12.71
C GLN A 345 27.02 -1.40 12.19
N SER A 346 28.22 -1.90 11.95
CA SER A 346 29.30 -1.13 11.35
C SER A 346 29.08 -0.94 9.84
N LEU A 347 29.85 -0.03 9.24
CA LEU A 347 29.82 0.18 7.80
C LEU A 347 30.26 -1.08 7.03
N SER A 348 31.22 -1.84 7.57
CA SER A 348 31.65 -3.12 7.01
C SER A 348 30.57 -4.20 7.09
N ASP A 349 29.75 -4.21 8.14
CA ASP A 349 28.65 -5.18 8.27
C ASP A 349 27.59 -4.94 7.19
N ILE A 350 27.23 -3.66 6.97
CA ILE A 350 26.32 -3.26 5.90
C ILE A 350 26.89 -3.66 4.53
N ASP A 351 28.17 -3.37 4.29
CA ASP A 351 28.84 -3.71 3.03
C ASP A 351 28.86 -5.23 2.79
N SER A 352 29.10 -6.03 3.83
CA SER A 352 29.03 -7.48 3.77
C SER A 352 27.64 -7.99 3.41
N VAL A 353 26.60 -7.45 4.05
CA VAL A 353 25.20 -7.78 3.74
C VAL A 353 24.83 -7.44 2.30
N ILE A 354 25.29 -6.29 1.79
CA ILE A 354 25.12 -5.89 0.39
C ILE A 354 25.87 -6.83 -0.55
N LYS A 355 27.11 -7.21 -0.23
CA LYS A 355 27.90 -8.18 -1.03
C LYS A 355 27.21 -9.54 -1.12
N GLN A 356 26.64 -10.02 -0.03
CA GLN A 356 25.87 -11.27 -0.03
C GLN A 356 24.61 -11.16 -0.89
N ALA A 357 23.85 -10.07 -0.75
CA ALA A 357 22.70 -9.82 -1.61
C ALA A 357 23.10 -9.73 -3.10
N LEU A 358 24.24 -9.09 -3.38
CA LEU A 358 24.82 -9.01 -4.72
C LEU A 358 25.19 -10.39 -5.25
N ILE A 359 25.66 -11.35 -4.45
CA ILE A 359 25.94 -12.71 -4.92
C ILE A 359 24.65 -13.42 -5.35
N SER A 360 23.57 -13.27 -4.58
CA SER A 360 22.31 -13.97 -4.80
C SER A 360 21.43 -13.36 -5.88
N VAL A 361 21.50 -12.04 -6.11
CA VAL A 361 20.52 -11.35 -6.98
C VAL A 361 20.69 -11.71 -8.47
N GLU A 362 19.59 -12.01 -9.13
CA GLU A 362 19.53 -12.16 -10.60
C GLU A 362 18.58 -11.13 -11.22
N LEU A 363 18.73 -10.86 -12.52
CA LEU A 363 17.88 -9.89 -13.24
C LEU A 363 16.38 -10.23 -13.13
N ASN A 364 16.03 -11.52 -13.21
CA ASN A 364 14.63 -11.94 -13.08
C ASN A 364 14.07 -11.68 -11.67
N MET A 365 14.91 -11.66 -10.63
CA MET A 365 14.45 -11.34 -9.27
C MET A 365 14.03 -9.88 -9.16
N LEU A 366 14.73 -8.98 -9.86
CA LEU A 366 14.34 -7.57 -9.93
C LEU A 366 12.99 -7.40 -10.65
N TYR A 367 12.81 -8.15 -11.74
CA TYR A 367 11.55 -8.17 -12.49
C TYR A 367 10.38 -8.70 -11.66
N ASN A 368 10.60 -9.81 -10.96
CA ASN A 368 9.57 -10.44 -10.12
C ASN A 368 9.21 -9.58 -8.90
N GLN A 369 10.15 -8.80 -8.38
CA GLN A 369 9.87 -7.89 -7.27
C GLN A 369 8.78 -6.87 -7.66
N ALA A 370 8.80 -6.40 -8.90
CA ALA A 370 7.82 -5.43 -9.42
C ALA A 370 6.45 -6.04 -9.71
N LYS A 371 6.40 -7.28 -10.21
CA LYS A 371 5.13 -7.93 -10.56
C LYS A 371 4.35 -8.45 -9.36
N ASP A 372 5.04 -8.98 -8.36
CA ASP A 372 4.40 -9.87 -7.39
C ASP A 372 4.74 -9.58 -5.93
N PHE A 373 5.48 -8.50 -5.63
CA PHE A 373 6.06 -8.27 -4.30
C PHE A 373 6.79 -9.54 -3.82
N SER A 374 7.96 -9.80 -4.40
CA SER A 374 8.74 -10.98 -4.02
C SER A 374 9.07 -10.95 -2.52
N ASP A 375 8.98 -12.11 -1.87
CA ASP A 375 9.42 -12.32 -0.47
C ASP A 375 10.95 -12.43 -0.36
N ASP A 376 11.68 -12.08 -1.42
CA ASP A 376 13.14 -12.17 -1.43
C ASP A 376 13.76 -11.06 -0.57
N GLU A 377 14.22 -11.47 0.61
CA GLU A 377 14.90 -10.62 1.58
C GLU A 377 16.17 -9.97 1.01
N TYR A 378 16.79 -10.54 -0.03
CA TYR A 378 17.98 -9.98 -0.66
C TYR A 378 17.64 -8.79 -1.57
N THR A 379 16.49 -8.79 -2.23
CA THR A 379 16.19 -7.71 -3.18
C THR A 379 15.93 -6.38 -2.46
N TYR A 380 15.30 -6.40 -1.28
CA TYR A 380 15.10 -5.19 -0.45
C TYR A 380 16.40 -4.56 0.07
N LYS A 381 17.53 -5.30 0.02
CA LYS A 381 18.86 -4.79 0.39
C LYS A 381 19.51 -4.01 -0.74
N LEU A 382 19.05 -4.21 -1.98
CA LEU A 382 19.63 -3.64 -3.18
C LEU A 382 18.70 -2.66 -3.89
N ILE A 383 17.39 -2.87 -3.77
CA ILE A 383 16.34 -2.06 -4.37
C ILE A 383 15.39 -1.61 -3.29
N HIS A 384 15.08 -0.32 -3.32
CA HIS A 384 14.12 0.30 -2.44
C HIS A 384 12.86 0.69 -3.19
N ILE A 385 11.75 0.60 -2.47
CA ILE A 385 10.48 1.20 -2.86
C ILE A 385 10.50 2.67 -2.47
N ASN A 386 10.22 3.54 -3.42
CA ASN A 386 10.02 4.96 -3.20
C ASN A 386 8.62 5.34 -3.70
N THR A 387 8.19 6.59 -3.48
CA THR A 387 6.79 6.99 -3.62
C THR A 387 6.65 8.44 -4.07
N ASN A 388 5.49 8.79 -4.62
CA ASN A 388 5.17 10.15 -5.03
C ASN A 388 4.99 11.06 -3.80
N ILE A 389 5.92 12.01 -3.60
CA ILE A 389 5.90 12.90 -2.42
C ILE A 389 5.08 14.18 -2.67
N LYS A 390 4.96 14.61 -3.93
CA LYS A 390 4.27 15.84 -4.32
C LYS A 390 2.85 15.54 -4.79
N ARG A 391 1.93 16.44 -4.44
CA ARG A 391 0.65 16.57 -5.14
C ARG A 391 0.97 17.10 -6.52
N THR A 392 0.96 16.23 -7.52
CA THR A 392 0.77 16.65 -8.90
C THR A 392 -0.74 16.68 -9.15
N ASP A 393 -1.19 17.40 -10.17
CA ASP A 393 -2.62 17.45 -10.54
C ASP A 393 -3.19 16.06 -10.90
N GLU A 394 -2.32 15.05 -11.04
CA GLU A 394 -2.65 13.70 -11.48
C GLU A 394 -2.73 12.67 -10.33
N ALA A 395 -1.92 12.81 -9.26
CA ALA A 395 -1.82 11.77 -8.23
C ALA A 395 -1.72 12.30 -6.78
N GLU A 396 -2.42 11.62 -5.88
CA GLU A 396 -2.40 11.89 -4.45
C GLU A 396 -1.09 11.38 -3.80
N PRO A 397 -0.41 12.15 -2.94
CA PRO A 397 0.86 11.74 -2.34
C PRO A 397 0.77 10.40 -1.62
N TYR A 398 1.87 9.67 -1.69
CA TYR A 398 2.07 8.36 -1.08
C TYR A 398 1.19 7.25 -1.65
N THR A 399 0.45 7.45 -2.75
CA THR A 399 -0.41 6.40 -3.31
C THR A 399 0.26 5.59 -4.41
N GLU A 400 1.29 6.12 -5.03
CA GLU A 400 2.07 5.45 -6.07
C GLU A 400 3.41 4.99 -5.52
N PHE A 401 4.01 4.01 -6.18
CA PHE A 401 5.31 3.51 -5.82
C PHE A 401 6.15 3.18 -7.05
N PHE A 402 7.46 3.26 -6.86
CA PHE A 402 8.43 2.98 -7.90
C PHE A 402 9.73 2.47 -7.27
N TYR A 403 10.50 1.70 -8.03
CA TYR A 403 11.71 1.05 -7.57
C TYR A 403 12.96 1.84 -7.95
N PHE A 404 13.90 1.93 -7.01
CA PHE A 404 15.22 2.53 -7.20
C PHE A 404 16.30 1.63 -6.59
N PHE A 405 17.52 1.68 -7.09
CA PHE A 405 18.63 1.11 -6.33
C PHE A 405 18.77 1.79 -4.98
N ALA A 406 19.20 1.02 -3.98
CA ALA A 406 19.35 1.49 -2.61
C ALA A 406 20.28 2.71 -2.50
N SER A 407 21.33 2.74 -3.33
CA SER A 407 22.29 3.84 -3.46
C SER A 407 22.97 3.77 -4.83
N ASP A 408 23.64 4.85 -5.25
CA ASP A 408 24.45 4.86 -6.48
C ASP A 408 25.58 3.82 -6.41
N ASN A 409 26.14 3.59 -5.21
CA ASN A 409 27.16 2.57 -5.00
C ASN A 409 26.60 1.17 -5.31
N VAL A 410 25.40 0.87 -4.79
CA VAL A 410 24.70 -0.38 -5.07
C VAL A 410 24.37 -0.50 -6.55
N ALA A 411 23.88 0.58 -7.19
CA ALA A 411 23.57 0.59 -8.63
C ALA A 411 24.80 0.22 -9.48
N LYS A 412 25.95 0.85 -9.23
CA LYS A 412 27.22 0.57 -9.91
C LYS A 412 27.67 -0.87 -9.71
N ARG A 413 27.54 -1.42 -8.50
CA ARG A 413 27.91 -2.83 -8.22
C ARG A 413 26.97 -3.83 -8.90
N CYS A 414 25.66 -3.57 -8.87
CA CYS A 414 24.66 -4.36 -9.59
C CYS A 414 24.95 -4.38 -11.09
N LEU A 415 25.19 -3.22 -11.70
CA LEU A 415 25.54 -3.11 -13.11
C LEU A 415 26.80 -3.94 -13.43
N LYS A 416 27.88 -3.77 -12.66
CA LYS A 416 29.13 -4.52 -12.86
C LYS A 416 28.89 -6.04 -12.82
N LYS A 417 28.05 -6.53 -11.91
CA LYS A 417 27.66 -7.94 -11.86
C LYS A 417 26.88 -8.35 -13.10
N PHE A 418 25.84 -7.59 -13.45
CA PHE A 418 24.95 -7.96 -14.55
C PHE A 418 25.67 -7.94 -15.91
N LYS A 419 26.60 -7.02 -16.14
CA LYS A 419 27.44 -7.03 -17.35
C LYS A 419 28.32 -8.26 -17.45
N LYS A 420 28.99 -8.64 -16.34
CA LYS A 420 29.90 -9.80 -16.32
C LYS A 420 29.16 -11.11 -16.60
N ASN A 421 27.96 -11.26 -16.07
CA ASN A 421 27.27 -12.55 -16.04
C ASN A 421 26.10 -12.65 -17.06
N TYR A 422 25.58 -11.53 -17.55
CA TYR A 422 24.26 -11.48 -18.22
C TYR A 422 24.16 -10.39 -19.31
N LYS A 423 25.24 -10.03 -20.02
CA LYS A 423 25.28 -8.89 -20.97
C LYS A 423 24.06 -8.81 -21.91
N GLU A 424 23.73 -9.89 -22.62
CA GLU A 424 22.57 -9.91 -23.54
C GLU A 424 21.24 -9.80 -22.80
N ARG A 425 21.10 -10.48 -21.66
CA ARG A 425 19.88 -10.44 -20.83
C ARG A 425 19.67 -9.08 -20.18
N LEU A 426 20.72 -8.29 -19.95
CA LEU A 426 20.61 -6.94 -19.41
C LEU A 426 19.90 -6.01 -20.41
N CYS A 427 20.24 -6.10 -21.70
CA CYS A 427 19.54 -5.34 -22.74
C CYS A 427 18.07 -5.73 -22.82
N SER A 428 17.77 -7.04 -22.87
CA SER A 428 16.39 -7.52 -22.87
C SER A 428 15.62 -7.14 -21.60
N PHE A 429 16.29 -7.09 -20.44
CA PHE A 429 15.69 -6.62 -19.19
C PHE A 429 15.33 -5.13 -19.27
N ILE A 430 16.24 -4.29 -19.75
CA ILE A 430 16.03 -2.85 -19.93
C ILE A 430 14.85 -2.62 -20.90
N GLU A 431 14.81 -3.32 -22.03
CA GLU A 431 13.70 -3.22 -23.00
C GLU A 431 12.36 -3.69 -22.42
N SER A 432 12.33 -4.82 -21.71
CA SER A 432 11.10 -5.40 -21.16
C SER A 432 10.52 -4.63 -19.97
N THR A 433 11.35 -3.84 -19.27
CA THR A 433 10.92 -3.03 -18.10
C THR A 433 10.46 -1.62 -18.48
N LYS A 434 10.76 -1.14 -19.70
CA LYS A 434 10.39 0.20 -20.20
C LYS A 434 8.91 0.55 -20.02
N ASN A 435 8.02 -0.44 -20.18
CA ASN A 435 6.57 -0.25 -20.12
C ASN A 435 5.95 -0.60 -18.76
N ILE A 436 6.75 -0.88 -17.73
CA ILE A 436 6.28 -1.14 -16.36
C ILE A 436 6.45 0.15 -15.55
N PRO A 437 5.37 0.88 -15.21
CA PRO A 437 5.46 2.18 -14.54
C PRO A 437 6.31 2.16 -13.27
N GLU A 438 6.16 1.13 -12.44
CA GLU A 438 6.85 0.96 -11.16
C GLU A 438 8.36 0.74 -11.34
N MET A 439 8.79 0.23 -12.49
CA MET A 439 10.19 -0.06 -12.81
C MET A 439 10.86 1.05 -13.61
N ARG A 440 10.10 2.05 -14.07
CA ARG A 440 10.62 3.13 -14.92
C ARG A 440 11.87 3.77 -14.34
N SER A 441 11.84 4.08 -13.04
CA SER A 441 12.96 4.65 -12.30
C SER A 441 14.20 3.76 -12.26
N LEU A 442 14.04 2.46 -12.03
CA LEU A 442 15.15 1.50 -12.05
C LEU A 442 15.72 1.34 -13.47
N TYR A 443 14.83 1.31 -14.47
CA TYR A 443 15.17 1.31 -15.89
C TYR A 443 16.01 2.54 -16.26
N GLU A 444 15.58 3.73 -15.86
CA GLU A 444 16.28 4.99 -16.14
C GLU A 444 17.69 4.98 -15.55
N GLN A 445 17.84 4.56 -14.28
CA GLN A 445 19.16 4.43 -13.65
C GLN A 445 20.07 3.44 -14.37
N LEU A 446 19.55 2.27 -14.76
CA LEU A 446 20.32 1.28 -15.51
C LEU A 446 20.69 1.77 -16.90
N PHE A 447 19.75 2.40 -17.60
CA PHE A 447 19.96 2.96 -18.93
C PHE A 447 21.03 4.05 -18.89
N GLU A 448 20.95 4.97 -17.93
CA GLU A 448 21.94 6.03 -17.72
C GLU A 448 23.33 5.44 -17.45
N LEU A 449 23.45 4.51 -16.50
CA LEU A 449 24.74 3.89 -16.17
C LEU A 449 25.33 3.10 -17.36
N VAL A 450 24.50 2.37 -18.11
CA VAL A 450 24.95 1.65 -19.32
C VAL A 450 25.36 2.64 -20.41
N SER A 451 24.61 3.72 -20.60
CA SER A 451 24.90 4.76 -21.59
C SER A 451 26.22 5.45 -21.29
N HIS A 452 26.47 5.85 -20.03
CA HIS A 452 27.76 6.41 -19.64
C HIS A 452 28.92 5.46 -19.93
N GLU A 453 28.77 4.17 -19.64
CA GLU A 453 29.85 3.22 -19.90
C GLU A 453 30.09 2.97 -21.39
N ILE A 454 29.03 3.01 -22.22
CA ILE A 454 29.15 2.92 -23.68
C ILE A 454 29.81 4.19 -24.24
N LEU A 455 29.37 5.37 -23.81
CA LEU A 455 29.89 6.66 -24.29
C LEU A 455 31.34 6.91 -23.87
N CYS A 456 31.79 6.35 -22.73
CA CYS A 456 33.19 6.42 -22.32
C CYS A 456 34.12 5.51 -23.13
N GLN A 457 33.57 4.52 -23.84
CA GLN A 457 34.34 3.71 -24.77
C GLN A 457 34.47 4.48 -26.09
N GLU A 458 35.65 4.39 -26.70
CA GLU A 458 35.86 4.95 -28.04
C GLU A 458 34.82 4.36 -29.01
N GLY A 459 34.15 5.21 -29.77
CA GLY A 459 33.04 4.79 -30.59
C GLY A 459 32.49 5.86 -31.51
N VAL A 460 31.70 5.40 -32.47
CA VAL A 460 31.02 6.23 -33.46
C VAL A 460 29.53 6.16 -33.17
N PHE A 461 28.94 7.31 -32.87
CA PHE A 461 27.56 7.41 -32.40
C PHE A 461 26.72 8.28 -33.33
N PRO A 462 25.55 7.79 -33.79
CA PRO A 462 24.56 8.66 -34.39
C PRO A 462 23.95 9.53 -33.28
N VAL A 463 23.95 10.84 -33.51
CA VAL A 463 23.30 11.80 -32.64
C VAL A 463 22.33 12.63 -33.45
N ARG A 464 21.32 13.15 -32.77
CA ARG A 464 20.37 14.08 -33.37
C ARG A 464 20.17 15.25 -32.42
N LYS A 465 19.94 16.42 -33.00
CA LYS A 465 19.52 17.58 -32.21
C LYS A 465 18.08 17.37 -31.74
N LEU A 466 17.84 17.60 -30.45
CA LEU A 466 16.48 17.67 -29.91
C LEU A 466 16.00 19.12 -30.05
N THR A 467 14.93 19.34 -30.80
CA THR A 467 14.29 20.65 -30.99
C THR A 467 12.86 20.61 -30.45
N ASP A 468 12.42 21.69 -29.80
CA ASP A 468 11.09 21.80 -29.19
C ASP A 468 9.95 21.62 -30.21
N ASP A 469 10.20 21.94 -31.48
CA ASP A 469 9.23 21.96 -32.58
C ASP A 469 8.82 20.57 -33.09
N SER A 470 9.25 19.48 -32.44
CA SER A 470 9.01 18.09 -32.86
C SER A 470 9.54 17.71 -34.26
N LYS A 471 10.28 18.63 -34.92
CA LYS A 471 10.92 18.38 -36.21
C LYS A 471 12.19 17.58 -35.98
N LEU A 472 12.18 16.36 -36.50
CA LEU A 472 13.29 15.43 -36.44
C LEU A 472 14.39 15.90 -37.42
N GLU A 473 15.41 16.61 -36.91
CA GLU A 473 16.62 16.90 -37.68
C GLU A 473 17.36 15.60 -38.09
N PRO A 474 18.09 15.61 -39.22
CA PRO A 474 18.85 14.44 -39.67
C PRO A 474 19.88 14.00 -38.65
N GLU A 475 20.08 12.69 -38.55
CA GLU A 475 21.13 12.12 -37.70
C GLU A 475 22.50 12.48 -38.26
N ILE A 476 23.35 13.03 -37.40
CA ILE A 476 24.77 13.27 -37.67
C ILE A 476 25.60 12.32 -36.84
N THR A 477 26.77 11.96 -37.33
CA THR A 477 27.67 11.03 -36.64
C THR A 477 28.69 11.81 -35.83
N ILE A 478 28.84 11.48 -34.55
CA ILE A 478 29.93 11.96 -33.69
C ILE A 478 30.85 10.79 -33.36
N THR A 479 32.15 11.01 -33.51
CA THR A 479 33.18 10.09 -32.99
C THR A 479 33.61 10.58 -31.62
N LEU A 480 33.46 9.72 -30.61
CA LEU A 480 33.99 9.96 -29.27
C LEU A 480 35.25 9.13 -29.08
N GLU A 481 36.34 9.78 -28.68
CA GLU A 481 37.53 9.09 -28.18
C GLU A 481 37.26 8.52 -26.78
N SER A 482 38.15 7.68 -26.26
CA SER A 482 38.01 7.17 -24.89
C SER A 482 37.93 8.32 -23.87
N LEU A 483 36.79 8.42 -23.18
CA LEU A 483 36.53 9.46 -22.20
C LEU A 483 36.89 8.98 -20.79
N LYS A 484 37.39 9.89 -19.96
CA LYS A 484 37.58 9.65 -18.53
C LYS A 484 36.42 10.23 -17.75
N GLU A 485 35.84 9.43 -16.85
CA GLU A 485 34.82 9.89 -15.92
C GLU A 485 35.46 10.87 -14.92
N ILE A 486 34.90 12.08 -14.83
CA ILE A 486 35.31 13.11 -13.86
C ILE A 486 34.14 13.34 -12.91
N PHE A 487 34.40 13.25 -11.60
CA PHE A 487 33.39 13.47 -10.57
C PHE A 487 33.52 14.88 -9.99
N PHE A 488 32.41 15.59 -9.96
CA PHE A 488 32.30 16.90 -9.31
C PHE A 488 31.40 16.77 -8.10
N ASN A 489 31.86 17.26 -6.94
CA ASN A 489 31.04 17.25 -5.73
C ASN A 489 30.23 18.53 -5.58
N ASN A 490 30.65 19.62 -6.25
CA ASN A 490 29.94 20.89 -6.27
C ASN A 490 29.82 21.42 -7.70
N PHE A 491 28.76 22.20 -7.94
CA PHE A 491 28.51 22.82 -9.24
C PHE A 491 29.61 23.84 -9.63
N SER A 492 30.28 24.45 -8.65
CA SER A 492 31.45 25.32 -8.86
C SER A 492 32.59 24.59 -9.57
N ASP A 493 32.80 23.33 -9.23
CA ASP A 493 33.95 22.53 -9.67
C ASP A 493 33.85 22.20 -11.16
N ILE A 494 32.62 22.18 -11.70
CA ILE A 494 32.33 21.97 -13.13
C ILE A 494 32.82 23.16 -13.96
N LYS A 495 32.56 24.40 -13.50
CA LYS A 495 32.89 25.62 -14.25
C LYS A 495 34.40 25.82 -14.42
N GLU A 496 35.20 25.35 -13.47
CA GLU A 496 36.66 25.45 -13.55
C GLU A 496 37.30 24.42 -14.49
N ASN A 497 36.60 23.31 -14.77
CA ASN A 497 37.11 22.20 -15.59
C ASN A 497 36.55 22.17 -17.02
N ILE A 498 35.61 23.05 -17.37
CA ILE A 498 35.20 23.29 -18.76
C ILE A 498 36.11 24.40 -19.32
N ARG A 499 37.27 24.01 -19.88
CA ARG A 499 38.12 24.88 -20.70
C ARG A 499 38.58 24.15 -21.94
#